data_AF-A0A246WN34-F1
#
_entry.id   AF-A0A246WN34-F1
#
_cell.length_a   1.000
_cell.length_b   1.000
_cell.length_c   1.000
_cell.angle_alpha   90.00
_cell.angle_beta   90.00
_cell.angle_gamma   90.00
#
_symmetry.space_group_name_H-M   'P 1'
#
loop_
_entity.id
_entity.type
_entity.pdbx_description
1 polymer ?
#
loop_
_entity_poly.entity_id
_entity_poly.type
_entity_poly.pdbx_seq_one_letter_code
_entity_poly.pdbx_strand_id
1 'polypeptide(L)'
;MQEEAAKHNSQKEEKARYEEIFFRLMDMYRQTLCDVRVGEVTGREVLLKAMGRVDASLIEERVNALPRDMQGRWDSKTLTTIDLQRIDYLHYRNFKIVGAEINPQARLVDTFEVLLGHVARGVPDHSLTDTYKELLFSQITFIECRYFFLVALSHPARARLRDLLAETGFFERISRSQIYKLHRDMYKEYWGQEIGLRELPSSIPMAPARVKRAVKAHKAAGGLAKTTYMLRNVRQLPRKNERGESDVLQ
;
A
#
# COMPACT_ATOMS: atom_id res chain seq x y z
N MET A 1 47.57 -3.77 10.52
CA MET A 1 47.23 -4.51 11.75
C MET A 1 46.64 -3.64 12.88
N GLN A 2 47.37 -2.74 13.56
CA GLN A 2 46.78 -1.94 14.65
C GLN A 2 45.70 -0.94 14.16
N GLU A 3 45.92 -0.30 13.02
CA GLU A 3 44.98 0.67 12.43
C GLU A 3 43.69 -0.01 11.92
N GLU A 4 43.80 -1.19 11.32
CA GLU A 4 42.66 -2.00 10.89
C GLU A 4 41.84 -2.52 12.08
N ALA A 5 42.50 -2.92 13.17
CA ALA A 5 41.83 -3.34 14.40
C ALA A 5 41.08 -2.16 15.06
N ALA A 6 41.68 -0.97 15.08
CA ALA A 6 41.04 0.24 15.60
C ALA A 6 39.82 0.65 14.76
N LYS A 7 39.95 0.61 13.42
CA LYS A 7 38.84 0.89 12.49
C LYS A 7 37.69 -0.10 12.66
N HIS A 8 37.99 -1.39 12.77
CA HIS A 8 37.00 -2.43 12.98
C HIS A 8 36.29 -2.29 14.35
N ASN A 9 37.01 -1.89 15.40
CA ASN A 9 36.40 -1.67 16.70
C ASN A 9 35.47 -0.44 16.69
N SER A 10 35.89 0.65 16.05
CA SER A 10 35.07 1.86 15.87
C SER A 10 33.77 1.56 15.10
N GLN A 11 33.85 0.79 14.01
CA GLN A 11 32.67 0.36 13.25
C GLN A 11 31.69 -0.48 14.08
N LYS A 12 32.21 -1.37 14.95
CA LYS A 12 31.38 -2.16 15.86
C LYS A 12 30.67 -1.29 16.90
N GLU A 13 31.38 -0.35 17.50
CA GLU A 13 30.79 0.57 18.48
C GLU A 13 29.73 1.46 17.86
N GLU A 14 29.96 1.98 16.66
CA GLU A 14 28.98 2.78 15.92
C GLU A 14 27.71 1.99 15.61
N LYS A 15 27.88 0.74 15.12
CA LYS A 15 26.76 -0.16 14.88
C LYS A 15 25.98 -0.46 16.16
N ALA A 16 26.66 -0.74 17.26
CA ALA A 16 26.02 -1.03 18.55
C ALA A 16 25.21 0.17 19.06
N ARG A 17 25.75 1.39 18.96
CA ARG A 17 25.02 2.63 19.30
C ARG A 17 23.80 2.85 18.42
N TYR A 18 23.94 2.62 17.11
CA TYR A 18 22.81 2.72 16.18
C TYR A 18 21.69 1.73 16.54
N GLU A 19 22.05 0.47 16.81
CA GLU A 19 21.11 -0.60 17.17
C GLU A 19 20.39 -0.30 18.48
N GLU A 20 21.11 0.17 19.51
CA GLU A 20 20.52 0.57 20.78
C GLU A 20 19.43 1.64 20.58
N ILE A 21 19.73 2.70 19.82
CA ILE A 21 18.78 3.76 19.50
C ILE A 21 17.60 3.21 18.68
N PHE A 22 17.87 2.37 17.68
CA PHE A 22 16.85 1.78 16.82
C PHE A 22 15.84 0.95 17.62
N PHE A 23 16.31 0.04 18.49
CA PHE A 23 15.42 -0.78 19.32
C PHE A 23 14.63 0.07 20.31
N ARG A 24 15.24 1.09 20.90
CA ARG A 24 14.56 2.04 21.78
C ARG A 24 13.45 2.81 21.06
N LEU A 25 13.69 3.27 19.84
CA LEU A 25 12.68 3.94 19.02
C LEU A 25 11.54 3.00 18.62
N MET A 26 11.83 1.73 18.31
CA MET A 26 10.78 0.74 18.07
C MET A 26 9.91 0.49 19.31
N ASP A 27 10.50 0.43 20.50
CA ASP A 27 9.74 0.28 21.74
C ASP A 27 8.89 1.52 22.05
N MET A 28 9.43 2.72 21.83
CA MET A 28 8.66 3.97 21.94
C MET A 28 7.48 3.99 20.96
N TYR A 29 7.69 3.53 19.72
CA TYR A 29 6.63 3.40 18.73
C TYR A 29 5.55 2.43 19.21
N ARG A 30 5.93 1.25 19.70
CA ARG A 30 4.98 0.24 20.22
C ARG A 30 4.16 0.76 21.39
N GLN A 31 4.81 1.42 22.35
CA GLN A 31 4.14 2.03 23.51
C GLN A 31 3.18 3.12 23.06
N THR A 32 3.63 4.04 22.21
CA THR A 32 2.79 5.13 21.69
C THR A 32 1.58 4.59 20.93
N LEU A 33 1.76 3.53 20.15
CA LEU A 33 0.66 2.88 19.45
C LEU A 33 -0.35 2.27 20.42
N CYS A 34 0.08 1.60 21.49
CA CYS A 34 -0.80 1.06 22.53
C CYS A 34 -1.56 2.16 23.27
N ASP A 35 -0.92 3.31 23.48
CA ASP A 35 -1.48 4.45 24.22
C ASP A 35 -2.48 5.29 23.41
N VAL A 36 -2.56 5.10 22.09
CA VAL A 36 -3.59 5.75 21.26
C VAL A 36 -4.96 5.44 21.85
N ARG A 37 -5.77 6.48 22.12
CA ARG A 37 -7.09 6.32 22.75
C ARG A 37 -8.10 7.29 22.15
N VAL A 38 -9.30 6.79 21.88
CA VAL A 38 -10.48 7.58 21.53
C VAL A 38 -11.68 6.98 22.27
N GLY A 39 -12.17 7.70 23.29
CA GLY A 39 -13.14 7.14 24.24
C GLY A 39 -12.58 5.90 24.95
N GLU A 40 -13.37 4.82 24.97
CA GLU A 40 -13.01 3.53 25.56
C GLU A 40 -12.10 2.67 24.66
N VAL A 41 -11.90 3.07 23.41
CA VAL A 41 -11.13 2.30 22.44
C VAL A 41 -9.66 2.69 22.52
N THR A 42 -8.77 1.70 22.55
CA THR A 42 -7.33 1.92 22.63
C THR A 42 -6.54 1.19 21.54
N GLY A 43 -5.30 1.61 21.36
CA GLY A 43 -4.34 0.89 20.54
C GLY A 43 -4.69 0.85 19.05
N ARG A 44 -4.39 -0.29 18.44
CA ARG A 44 -4.71 -0.60 17.04
C ARG A 44 -6.20 -0.61 16.75
N GLU A 45 -7.05 -0.84 17.74
CA GLU A 45 -8.51 -0.84 17.53
C GLU A 45 -9.02 0.57 17.16
N VAL A 46 -8.40 1.62 17.70
CA VAL A 46 -8.70 3.01 17.31
C VAL A 46 -8.44 3.21 15.82
N LEU A 47 -7.27 2.78 15.35
CA LEU A 47 -6.90 2.90 13.94
C LEU A 47 -7.84 2.09 13.05
N LEU A 48 -8.17 0.85 13.46
CA LEU A 48 -9.10 0.00 12.75
C LEU A 48 -10.50 0.62 12.62
N LYS A 49 -11.05 1.18 13.71
CA LYS A 49 -12.36 1.86 13.68
C LYS A 49 -12.33 3.11 12.82
N ALA A 50 -11.27 3.92 12.88
CA ALA A 50 -11.11 5.08 12.01
C ALA A 50 -11.09 4.67 10.53
N MET A 51 -10.34 3.61 10.19
CA MET A 51 -10.32 3.05 8.84
C MET A 51 -11.69 2.53 8.39
N GLY A 52 -12.42 1.87 9.29
CA GLY A 52 -13.77 1.37 9.02
C GLY A 52 -14.77 2.50 8.73
N ARG A 53 -14.68 3.62 9.46
CA ARG A 53 -15.52 4.80 9.19
C ARG A 53 -15.18 5.45 7.85
N VAL A 54 -13.89 5.60 7.53
CA VAL A 54 -13.46 6.06 6.19
C VAL A 54 -14.08 5.19 5.10
N ASP A 55 -13.97 3.86 5.21
CA ASP A 55 -14.55 2.96 4.21
C ASP A 55 -16.06 3.09 4.09
N ALA A 56 -16.76 3.12 5.23
CA ALA A 56 -18.21 3.26 5.26
C ALA A 56 -18.64 4.55 4.55
N SER A 57 -18.04 5.69 4.90
CA SER A 57 -18.38 7.00 4.32
C SER A 57 -18.02 7.09 2.83
N LEU A 58 -16.88 6.55 2.40
CA LEU A 58 -16.49 6.53 0.99
C LEU A 58 -17.46 5.70 0.14
N ILE A 59 -17.94 4.57 0.68
CA ILE A 59 -18.91 3.70 0.00
C ILE A 59 -20.31 4.33 -0.01
N GLU A 60 -20.75 4.88 1.12
CA GLU A 60 -22.04 5.55 1.26
C GLU A 60 -22.19 6.71 0.27
N GLU A 61 -21.15 7.54 0.15
CA GLU A 61 -21.13 8.66 -0.80
C GLU A 61 -20.77 8.25 -2.24
N ARG A 62 -20.46 6.96 -2.48
CA ARG A 62 -20.05 6.42 -3.78
C ARG A 62 -18.82 7.12 -4.39
N VAL A 63 -17.90 7.53 -3.54
CA VAL A 63 -16.66 8.22 -3.93
C VAL A 63 -15.42 7.34 -3.75
N ASN A 64 -15.61 6.04 -3.52
CA ASN A 64 -14.54 5.06 -3.34
C ASN A 64 -13.85 4.61 -4.64
N ALA A 65 -14.41 4.94 -5.82
CA ALA A 65 -13.83 4.63 -7.12
C ALA A 65 -14.32 5.59 -8.22
N LEU A 66 -13.56 5.68 -9.31
CA LEU A 66 -14.04 6.34 -10.53
C LEU A 66 -15.19 5.54 -11.15
N PRO A 67 -16.25 6.20 -11.65
CA PRO A 67 -17.27 5.56 -12.48
C PRO A 67 -16.64 4.82 -13.68
N ARG A 68 -17.21 3.67 -14.07
CA ARG A 68 -16.60 2.80 -15.09
C ARG A 68 -16.41 3.48 -16.45
N ASP A 69 -17.36 4.31 -16.84
CA ASP A 69 -17.31 5.08 -18.08
C ASP A 69 -16.18 6.11 -18.06
N MET A 70 -15.96 6.76 -16.91
CA MET A 70 -14.87 7.71 -16.70
C MET A 70 -13.51 7.00 -16.61
N GLN A 71 -13.45 5.83 -15.98
CA GLN A 71 -12.21 5.06 -15.87
C GLN A 71 -11.62 4.71 -17.25
N GLY A 72 -12.47 4.31 -18.21
CA GLY A 72 -12.03 4.03 -19.57
C GLY A 72 -11.41 5.27 -20.24
N ARG A 73 -12.06 6.43 -20.10
CA ARG A 73 -11.56 7.71 -20.64
C ARG A 73 -10.29 8.19 -19.95
N TRP A 74 -10.17 7.94 -18.66
CA TRP A 74 -8.96 8.21 -17.88
C TRP A 74 -7.77 7.42 -18.39
N ASP A 75 -7.95 6.10 -18.53
CA ASP A 75 -6.88 5.19 -18.97
C ASP A 75 -6.46 5.50 -20.43
N SER A 76 -7.39 5.93 -21.30
CA SER A 76 -7.10 6.34 -22.68
C SER A 76 -6.66 7.80 -22.84
N LYS A 77 -6.57 8.58 -21.75
CA LYS A 77 -6.24 10.02 -21.77
C LYS A 77 -7.18 10.86 -22.64
N THR A 78 -8.45 10.47 -22.73
CA THR A 78 -9.49 11.17 -23.52
C THR A 78 -10.54 11.80 -22.60
N LEU A 79 -10.09 12.39 -21.48
CA LEU A 79 -10.96 13.04 -20.51
C LEU A 79 -11.51 14.35 -21.05
N THR A 80 -12.80 14.59 -20.86
CA THR A 80 -13.41 15.89 -21.11
C THR A 80 -13.20 16.84 -19.93
N THR A 81 -13.40 18.14 -20.12
CA THR A 81 -13.39 19.11 -19.02
C THR A 81 -14.39 18.76 -17.92
N ILE A 82 -15.55 18.22 -18.30
CA ILE A 82 -16.59 17.78 -17.34
C ILE A 82 -16.10 16.57 -16.54
N ASP A 83 -15.37 15.65 -17.18
CA ASP A 83 -14.78 14.52 -16.46
C ASP A 83 -13.76 14.99 -15.43
N LEU A 84 -12.88 15.93 -15.77
CA LEU A 84 -11.90 16.50 -14.84
C LEU A 84 -12.57 17.13 -13.62
N GLN A 85 -13.60 17.96 -13.82
CA GLN A 85 -14.35 18.57 -12.71
C GLN A 85 -15.03 17.54 -11.80
N ARG A 86 -15.54 16.45 -12.39
CA ARG A 86 -16.11 15.34 -11.61
C ARG A 86 -15.03 14.61 -10.80
N ILE A 87 -13.84 14.45 -11.35
CA ILE A 87 -12.70 13.84 -10.66
C ILE A 87 -12.25 14.73 -9.50
N ASP A 88 -12.16 16.04 -9.72
CA ASP A 88 -11.86 17.01 -8.67
C ASP A 88 -12.89 16.93 -7.53
N TYR A 89 -14.18 16.78 -7.86
CA TYR A 89 -15.21 16.56 -6.85
C TYR A 89 -14.99 15.26 -6.04
N LEU A 90 -14.65 14.15 -6.72
CA LEU A 90 -14.34 12.89 -6.05
C LEU A 90 -13.12 13.02 -5.13
N HIS A 91 -12.06 13.66 -5.60
CA HIS A 91 -10.85 13.94 -4.81
C HIS A 91 -11.18 14.81 -3.58
N TYR A 92 -11.92 15.89 -3.79
CA TYR A 92 -12.38 16.79 -2.73
C TYR A 92 -13.17 16.03 -1.65
N ARG A 93 -14.15 15.21 -2.04
CA ARG A 93 -14.93 14.41 -1.08
C ARG A 93 -14.06 13.41 -0.34
N ASN A 94 -13.12 12.75 -1.03
CA ASN A 94 -12.16 11.86 -0.38
C ASN A 94 -11.31 12.59 0.66
N PHE A 95 -10.76 13.76 0.34
CA PHE A 95 -10.00 14.55 1.32
C PHE A 95 -10.85 14.99 2.50
N LYS A 96 -12.10 15.39 2.27
CA LYS A 96 -13.03 15.75 3.36
C LYS A 96 -13.34 14.57 4.27
N ILE A 97 -13.67 13.42 3.71
CA ILE A 97 -13.98 12.20 4.49
C ILE A 97 -12.75 11.75 5.26
N VAL A 98 -11.60 11.61 4.58
CA VAL A 98 -10.36 11.16 5.24
C VAL A 98 -9.94 12.14 6.32
N GLY A 99 -10.01 13.46 6.08
CA GLY A 99 -9.66 14.47 7.07
C GLY A 99 -10.61 14.52 8.27
N ALA A 100 -11.89 14.21 8.08
CA ALA A 100 -12.87 14.16 9.18
C ALA A 100 -12.71 12.89 10.02
N GLU A 101 -12.51 11.73 9.38
CA GLU A 101 -12.51 10.44 10.05
C GLU A 101 -11.15 10.02 10.60
N ILE A 102 -10.07 10.44 9.93
CA ILE A 102 -8.70 10.26 10.39
C ILE A 102 -8.24 11.54 11.05
N ASN A 103 -8.49 11.62 12.36
CA ASN A 103 -7.79 12.57 13.20
C ASN A 103 -6.37 12.05 13.48
N PRO A 104 -5.31 12.69 12.96
CA PRO A 104 -3.95 12.21 13.14
C PRO A 104 -3.59 12.16 14.63
N GLN A 105 -3.17 10.99 15.07
CA GLN A 105 -2.64 10.78 16.41
C GLN A 105 -1.22 11.35 16.41
N ALA A 106 -1.10 12.66 16.65
CA ALA A 106 0.14 13.41 16.42
C ALA A 106 1.37 12.72 17.00
N ARG A 107 1.31 12.31 18.27
CA ARG A 107 2.40 11.57 18.93
C ARG A 107 2.79 10.28 18.20
N LEU A 108 1.83 9.52 17.70
CA LEU A 108 2.10 8.29 16.94
C LEU A 108 2.76 8.61 15.60
N VAL A 109 2.25 9.60 14.87
CA VAL A 109 2.81 10.02 13.58
C VAL A 109 4.23 10.56 13.77
N ASP A 110 4.45 11.42 14.75
CA ASP A 110 5.76 12.04 15.02
C ASP A 110 6.79 10.98 15.46
N THR A 111 6.37 10.03 16.31
CA THR A 111 7.24 8.90 16.71
C THR A 111 7.62 8.04 15.51
N PHE A 112 6.67 7.80 14.61
CA PHE A 112 6.92 7.05 13.39
C PHE A 112 7.85 7.81 12.42
N GLU A 113 7.68 9.12 12.26
CA GLU A 113 8.60 9.96 11.48
C GLU A 113 10.03 9.91 12.02
N VAL A 114 10.22 9.96 13.35
CA VAL A 114 11.54 9.83 13.97
C VAL A 114 12.16 8.46 13.67
N LEU A 115 11.37 7.39 13.82
CA LEU A 115 11.82 6.02 13.55
C LEU A 115 12.17 5.81 12.07
N LEU A 116 11.35 6.30 11.14
CA LEU A 116 11.65 6.26 9.71
C LEU A 116 12.90 7.08 9.37
N GLY A 117 13.07 8.26 9.96
CA GLY A 117 14.25 9.09 9.76
C GLY A 117 15.53 8.41 10.23
N HIS A 118 15.48 7.72 11.38
CA HIS A 118 16.60 6.95 11.90
C HIS A 118 17.01 5.82 10.95
N VAL A 119 16.04 5.11 10.37
CA VAL A 119 16.31 4.03 9.40
C VAL A 119 16.75 4.56 8.03
N ALA A 120 16.18 5.67 7.58
CA ALA A 120 16.49 6.22 6.26
C ALA A 120 17.89 6.86 6.20
N ARG A 121 18.32 7.49 7.30
CA ARG A 121 19.48 8.41 7.28
C ARG A 121 20.49 8.16 8.40
N GLY A 122 20.16 7.32 9.39
CA GLY A 122 21.01 7.06 10.55
C GLY A 122 21.81 5.75 10.49
N VAL A 123 21.54 4.87 9.52
CA VAL A 123 22.26 3.59 9.39
C VAL A 123 23.71 3.87 8.99
N PRO A 124 24.71 3.32 9.70
CA PRO A 124 26.11 3.48 9.32
C PRO A 124 26.42 2.83 7.97
N ASP A 125 27.30 3.45 7.17
CA ASP A 125 27.62 3.02 5.79
C ASP A 125 28.13 1.56 5.68
N HIS A 126 28.76 1.05 6.74
CA HIS A 126 29.24 -0.33 6.82
C HIS A 126 28.18 -1.35 7.27
N SER A 127 26.93 -0.92 7.44
CA SER A 127 25.80 -1.75 7.89
C SER A 127 24.76 -1.99 6.79
N LEU A 128 23.98 -3.05 6.94
CA LEU A 128 22.95 -3.43 5.96
C LEU A 128 21.63 -2.68 6.24
N THR A 129 21.47 -1.52 5.60
CA THR A 129 20.27 -0.67 5.70
C THR A 129 18.97 -1.43 5.46
N ASP A 130 18.94 -2.31 4.45
CA ASP A 130 17.72 -3.05 4.09
C ASP A 130 17.28 -4.02 5.19
N THR A 131 18.21 -4.60 5.95
CA THR A 131 17.89 -5.47 7.09
C THR A 131 17.14 -4.71 8.19
N TYR A 132 17.53 -3.46 8.48
CA TYR A 132 16.83 -2.64 9.48
C TYR A 132 15.46 -2.16 8.96
N LYS A 133 15.35 -1.84 7.67
CA LYS A 133 14.06 -1.54 7.02
C LYS A 133 13.11 -2.72 7.14
N GLU A 134 13.55 -3.93 6.79
CA GLU A 134 12.76 -5.15 6.90
C GLU A 134 12.34 -5.44 8.34
N LEU A 135 13.25 -5.26 9.31
CA LEU A 135 12.97 -5.45 10.72
C LEU A 135 11.92 -4.45 11.23
N LEU A 136 12.10 -3.16 10.96
CA LEU A 136 11.11 -2.13 11.28
C LEU A 136 9.76 -2.50 10.69
N PHE A 137 9.74 -2.75 9.39
CA PHE A 137 8.51 -3.04 8.69
C PHE A 137 7.86 -4.30 9.22
N SER A 138 8.57 -5.37 9.54
CA SER A 138 7.98 -6.58 10.15
C SER A 138 7.05 -6.32 11.33
N GLN A 139 7.27 -5.23 12.09
CA GLN A 139 6.46 -4.81 13.24
C GLN A 139 5.22 -3.97 12.89
N ILE A 140 5.17 -3.38 11.70
CA ILE A 140 4.08 -2.52 11.23
C ILE A 140 3.04 -3.37 10.51
N THR A 141 1.79 -3.35 10.98
CA THR A 141 0.67 -4.07 10.34
C THR A 141 0.13 -3.35 9.11
N PHE A 142 -0.73 -4.03 8.31
CA PHE A 142 -1.42 -3.39 7.19
C PHE A 142 -2.38 -2.27 7.62
N ILE A 143 -2.89 -2.32 8.85
CA ILE A 143 -3.75 -1.27 9.42
C ILE A 143 -2.92 0.01 9.60
N GLU A 144 -1.75 -0.12 10.23
CA GLU A 144 -0.81 0.99 10.43
C GLU A 144 -0.31 1.53 9.07
N CYS A 145 0.00 0.63 8.12
CA CYS A 145 0.40 1.03 6.77
C CYS A 145 -0.65 1.91 6.09
N ARG A 146 -1.91 1.47 6.15
CA ARG A 146 -3.04 2.20 5.56
C ARG A 146 -3.32 3.51 6.29
N TYR A 147 -3.19 3.53 7.61
CA TYR A 147 -3.35 4.72 8.44
C TYR A 147 -2.32 5.80 8.06
N PHE A 148 -1.03 5.48 8.09
CA PHE A 148 0.03 6.43 7.74
C PHE A 148 -0.07 6.89 6.28
N PHE A 149 -0.44 5.99 5.37
CA PHE A 149 -0.72 6.34 3.98
C PHE A 149 -1.80 7.42 3.86
N LEU A 150 -2.94 7.24 4.53
CA LEU A 150 -4.03 8.20 4.44
C LEU A 150 -3.73 9.51 5.18
N VAL A 151 -3.03 9.47 6.30
CA VAL A 151 -2.50 10.69 6.96
C VAL A 151 -1.62 11.47 5.98
N ALA A 152 -0.66 10.78 5.34
CA ALA A 152 0.27 11.38 4.40
C ALA A 152 -0.43 11.91 3.14
N LEU A 153 -1.50 11.23 2.68
CA LEU A 153 -2.33 11.63 1.55
C LEU A 153 -3.13 12.90 1.84
N SER A 154 -3.80 12.98 2.99
CA SER A 154 -4.81 14.02 3.24
C SER A 154 -4.32 15.23 4.02
N HIS A 155 -3.14 15.18 4.66
CA HIS A 155 -2.63 16.27 5.49
C HIS A 155 -1.40 16.93 4.84
N PRO A 156 -1.54 18.12 4.22
CA PRO A 156 -0.44 18.81 3.56
C PRO A 156 0.75 19.11 4.47
N ALA A 157 0.50 19.39 5.75
CA ALA A 157 1.53 19.64 6.76
C ALA A 157 2.48 18.45 6.99
N ARG A 158 2.11 17.24 6.57
CA ARG A 158 2.90 16.00 6.74
C ARG A 158 3.88 15.75 5.59
N ALA A 159 4.56 16.80 5.11
CA ALA A 159 5.56 16.68 4.04
C ALA A 159 6.70 15.75 4.42
N ARG A 160 7.26 15.94 5.63
CA ARG A 160 8.34 15.09 6.15
C ARG A 160 7.97 13.61 6.17
N LEU A 161 6.74 13.29 6.59
CA LEU A 161 6.24 11.91 6.55
C LEU A 161 6.28 11.38 5.12
N ARG A 162 5.73 12.13 4.14
CA ARG A 162 5.72 11.70 2.72
C ARG A 162 7.12 11.38 2.21
N ASP A 163 8.09 12.26 2.46
CA ASP A 163 9.48 12.08 2.04
C ASP A 163 10.08 10.81 2.65
N LEU A 164 9.88 10.60 3.95
CA LEU A 164 10.37 9.43 4.65
C LEU A 164 9.70 8.12 4.20
N LEU A 165 8.40 8.14 3.88
CA LEU A 165 7.70 6.97 3.32
C LEU A 165 8.27 6.59 1.95
N ALA A 166 8.65 7.59 1.14
CA ALA A 166 9.31 7.37 -0.15
C ALA A 166 10.73 6.81 0.03
N GLU A 167 11.57 7.48 0.83
CA GLU A 167 12.98 7.10 1.09
C GLU A 167 13.12 5.69 1.66
N THR A 168 12.19 5.29 2.52
CA THR A 168 12.24 3.98 3.19
C THR A 168 11.63 2.85 2.36
N GLY A 169 11.03 3.12 1.19
CA GLY A 169 10.36 2.10 0.38
C GLY A 169 9.02 1.64 0.97
N PHE A 170 8.40 2.43 1.86
CA PHE A 170 7.17 2.06 2.56
C PHE A 170 5.99 1.76 1.61
N PHE A 171 5.94 2.45 0.46
CA PHE A 171 4.87 2.27 -0.52
C PHE A 171 4.81 0.86 -1.12
N GLU A 172 5.94 0.14 -1.18
CA GLU A 172 5.93 -1.26 -1.61
C GLU A 172 5.12 -2.15 -0.67
N ARG A 173 5.00 -1.74 0.59
CA ARG A 173 4.26 -2.48 1.62
C ARG A 173 2.79 -2.10 1.65
N ILE A 174 2.48 -0.82 1.43
CA ILE A 174 1.12 -0.33 1.22
C ILE A 174 0.46 -1.00 0.01
N SER A 175 1.22 -1.34 -1.04
CA SER A 175 0.67 -2.00 -2.23
C SER A 175 -0.10 -3.30 -1.92
N ARG A 176 0.16 -3.91 -0.75
CA ARG A 176 -0.48 -5.12 -0.23
C ARG A 176 -1.68 -4.84 0.70
N SER A 177 -1.92 -3.58 1.06
CA SER A 177 -3.04 -3.18 1.91
C SER A 177 -4.28 -2.84 1.08
N GLN A 178 -5.45 -2.83 1.72
CA GLN A 178 -6.72 -2.47 1.08
C GLN A 178 -6.80 -0.94 0.90
N ILE A 179 -6.15 -0.41 -0.14
CA ILE A 179 -6.32 0.98 -0.57
C ILE A 179 -7.07 1.03 -1.90
N TYR A 180 -7.97 2.01 -2.03
CA TYR A 180 -8.70 2.23 -3.28
C TYR A 180 -7.75 2.67 -4.38
N LYS A 181 -8.06 2.29 -5.63
CA LYS A 181 -7.29 2.76 -6.80
C LYS A 181 -7.27 4.29 -6.83
N LEU A 182 -8.42 4.92 -6.57
CA LEU A 182 -8.55 6.38 -6.52
C LEU A 182 -7.57 7.02 -5.53
N HIS A 183 -7.30 6.41 -4.35
CA HIS A 183 -6.34 6.98 -3.41
C HIS A 183 -4.89 6.95 -3.95
N ARG A 184 -4.53 5.95 -4.74
CA ARG A 184 -3.21 5.91 -5.41
C ARG A 184 -3.13 6.98 -6.50
N ASP A 185 -4.19 7.10 -7.27
CA ASP A 185 -4.29 8.10 -8.34
C ASP A 185 -4.20 9.53 -7.74
N MET A 186 -4.92 9.79 -6.64
CA MET A 186 -4.80 11.02 -5.86
C MET A 186 -3.37 11.23 -5.33
N TYR A 187 -2.72 10.19 -4.79
CA TYR A 187 -1.37 10.35 -4.26
C TYR A 187 -0.38 10.77 -5.36
N LYS A 188 -0.51 10.18 -6.55
CA LYS A 188 0.28 10.55 -7.72
C LYS A 188 -0.02 11.98 -8.19
N GLU A 189 -1.30 12.35 -8.25
CA GLU A 189 -1.75 13.67 -8.70
C GLU A 189 -1.24 14.79 -7.79
N TYR A 190 -1.43 14.66 -6.47
CA TYR A 190 -1.14 15.75 -5.53
C TYR A 190 0.28 15.72 -4.97
N TRP A 191 0.94 14.56 -4.97
CA TRP A 191 2.27 14.38 -4.35
C TRP A 191 3.33 13.83 -5.31
N GLY A 192 2.99 13.58 -6.59
CA GLY A 192 3.95 13.17 -7.61
C GLY A 192 4.51 11.75 -7.48
N GLN A 193 4.09 10.99 -6.47
CA GLN A 193 4.62 9.65 -6.19
C GLN A 193 3.67 8.57 -6.70
N GLU A 194 4.16 7.74 -7.61
CA GLU A 194 3.42 6.57 -8.10
C GLU A 194 3.55 5.39 -7.12
N ILE A 195 2.41 4.79 -6.79
CA ILE A 195 2.32 3.65 -5.87
C ILE A 195 1.91 2.43 -6.68
N GLY A 196 2.85 1.50 -6.84
CA GLY A 196 2.64 0.28 -7.62
C GLY A 196 1.56 -0.62 -7.04
N LEU A 197 0.89 -1.36 -7.93
CA LEU A 197 0.04 -2.50 -7.58
C LEU A 197 0.91 -3.76 -7.51
N ARG A 198 1.13 -4.29 -6.31
CA ARG A 198 1.78 -5.60 -6.14
C ARG A 198 0.73 -6.64 -5.81
N GLU A 199 0.14 -7.22 -6.86
CA GLU A 199 -0.67 -8.43 -6.70
C GLU A 199 0.26 -9.57 -6.29
N LEU A 200 0.05 -10.16 -5.11
CA LEU A 200 0.68 -11.43 -4.80
C LEU A 200 0.13 -12.45 -5.80
N PRO A 201 0.98 -13.22 -6.51
CA PRO A 201 0.49 -14.32 -7.31
C PRO A 201 -0.30 -15.24 -6.39
N SER A 202 -1.55 -15.52 -6.75
CA SER A 202 -2.39 -16.44 -5.99
C SER A 202 -1.78 -17.84 -6.08
N SER A 203 -0.90 -18.18 -5.14
CA SER A 203 -0.32 -19.52 -5.06
C SER A 203 -1.35 -20.44 -4.41
N ILE A 204 -2.05 -21.20 -5.23
CA ILE A 204 -2.88 -22.31 -4.73
C ILE A 204 -1.93 -23.50 -4.55
N PRO A 205 -1.91 -24.18 -3.39
CA PRO A 205 -1.06 -25.37 -3.17
C PRO A 205 -1.53 -26.60 -3.96
N MET A 206 -2.31 -26.41 -5.04
CA MET A 206 -2.82 -27.45 -5.92
C MET A 206 -2.23 -27.27 -7.32
N ALA A 207 -1.74 -28.37 -7.88
CA ALA A 207 -1.31 -28.40 -9.27
C ALA A 207 -2.45 -27.91 -10.21
N PRO A 208 -2.15 -27.12 -11.25
CA PRO A 208 -3.17 -26.57 -12.16
C PRO A 208 -4.12 -27.61 -12.76
N ALA A 209 -3.63 -28.82 -13.03
CA ALA A 209 -4.45 -29.93 -13.53
C ALA A 209 -5.51 -30.38 -12.51
N ARG A 210 -5.16 -30.41 -11.22
CA ARG A 210 -6.08 -30.75 -10.14
C ARG A 210 -7.18 -29.68 -9.99
N VAL A 211 -6.80 -28.41 -10.07
CA VAL A 211 -7.75 -27.28 -10.05
C VAL A 211 -8.74 -27.37 -11.22
N LYS A 212 -8.25 -27.61 -12.45
CA LYS A 212 -9.11 -27.78 -13.64
C LYS A 212 -10.13 -28.92 -13.46
N ARG A 213 -9.71 -30.07 -12.94
CA ARG A 213 -10.61 -31.20 -12.68
C ARG A 213 -11.66 -30.87 -11.62
N ALA A 214 -11.24 -30.22 -10.52
CA ALA A 214 -12.16 -29.81 -9.45
C ALA A 214 -13.21 -28.81 -9.94
N VAL A 215 -12.81 -27.79 -10.71
CA VAL A 215 -13.74 -26.82 -11.32
C VAL A 215 -14.70 -27.49 -12.29
N LYS A 216 -14.22 -28.44 -13.10
CA LYS A 216 -15.06 -29.20 -14.03
C LYS A 216 -16.11 -30.04 -13.28
N ALA A 217 -15.70 -30.74 -12.22
CA ALA A 217 -16.60 -31.54 -11.39
C ALA A 217 -17.66 -30.67 -10.68
N HIS A 218 -17.26 -29.52 -10.14
CA HIS A 218 -18.17 -28.60 -9.47
C HIS A 218 -19.22 -28.01 -10.43
N LYS A 219 -18.79 -27.62 -11.65
CA LYS A 219 -19.72 -27.18 -12.71
C LYS A 219 -20.70 -28.27 -13.13
N ALA A 220 -20.21 -29.52 -13.26
CA ALA A 220 -21.06 -30.66 -13.60
C ALA A 220 -22.11 -30.97 -12.52
N ALA A 221 -21.81 -30.67 -11.25
CA ALA A 221 -22.75 -30.79 -10.14
C ALA A 221 -23.73 -29.60 -10.00
N GLY A 222 -23.83 -28.72 -11.00
CA GLY A 222 -24.74 -27.56 -10.99
C GLY A 222 -24.20 -26.33 -10.23
N GLY A 223 -22.95 -26.36 -9.77
CA GLY A 223 -22.33 -25.21 -9.09
C GLY A 223 -22.02 -24.06 -10.05
N LEU A 224 -22.50 -22.85 -9.72
CA LEU A 224 -22.11 -21.62 -10.43
C LEU A 224 -20.68 -21.24 -10.03
N ALA A 225 -19.74 -21.40 -10.96
CA ALA A 225 -18.38 -20.91 -10.77
C ALA A 225 -18.40 -19.38 -10.68
N LYS A 226 -18.32 -18.82 -9.46
CA LYS A 226 -18.11 -17.38 -9.28
C LYS A 226 -16.81 -16.96 -9.98
N THR A 227 -16.88 -15.89 -10.76
CA THR A 227 -15.79 -15.34 -11.59
C THR A 227 -14.54 -14.92 -10.80
N THR A 228 -14.61 -14.95 -9.48
CA THR A 228 -13.54 -14.62 -8.53
C THR A 228 -12.34 -15.59 -8.60
N TYR A 229 -12.48 -16.78 -9.20
CA TYR A 229 -11.51 -17.89 -9.09
C TYR A 229 -10.81 -18.33 -10.38
N MET A 230 -10.84 -17.53 -11.45
CA MET A 230 -10.10 -17.87 -12.66
C MET A 230 -8.68 -17.32 -12.56
N LEU A 231 -7.68 -18.22 -12.46
CA LEU A 231 -6.28 -17.88 -12.69
C LEU A 231 -6.16 -17.03 -13.96
N ARG A 232 -5.48 -15.90 -13.88
CA ARG A 232 -5.37 -14.90 -14.96
C ARG A 232 -4.90 -15.52 -16.29
N ASN A 233 -4.11 -16.59 -16.22
CA ASN A 233 -3.60 -17.35 -17.37
C ASN A 233 -4.66 -18.23 -18.09
N VAL A 234 -5.88 -18.32 -17.55
CA VAL A 234 -7.02 -19.05 -18.14
C VAL A 234 -8.05 -18.08 -18.76
N ARG A 235 -7.91 -16.76 -18.53
CA ARG A 235 -8.57 -15.75 -19.36
C ARG A 235 -7.83 -15.71 -20.70
N GLN A 236 -8.13 -16.68 -21.56
CA GLN A 236 -7.75 -16.59 -22.96
C GLN A 236 -8.30 -15.25 -23.48
N LEU A 237 -7.40 -14.42 -23.99
CA LEU A 237 -7.72 -13.30 -24.87
C LEU A 237 -8.71 -13.80 -25.94
N PRO A 238 -9.66 -12.97 -26.40
CA PRO A 238 -10.44 -13.31 -27.57
C PRO A 238 -9.45 -13.64 -28.69
N ARG A 239 -9.57 -14.83 -29.28
CA ARG A 239 -8.81 -15.20 -30.46
C ARG A 239 -9.03 -14.12 -31.51
N LYS A 240 -7.97 -13.37 -31.85
CA LYS A 240 -7.85 -12.69 -33.13
C LYS A 240 -8.06 -13.77 -34.19
N ASN A 241 -9.20 -13.77 -34.86
CA ASN A 241 -9.36 -14.54 -36.09
C ASN A 241 -8.54 -13.83 -37.16
N GLU A 242 -7.27 -14.21 -37.28
CA GLU A 242 -6.56 -14.11 -38.55
C GLU A 242 -7.18 -15.14 -39.49
N ARG A 243 -8.03 -14.68 -40.41
CA ARG A 243 -8.20 -15.33 -41.70
C ARG A 243 -7.46 -14.46 -42.72
N GLY A 244 -6.18 -14.74 -42.86
CA GLY A 244 -5.45 -14.49 -44.10
C GLY A 244 -5.74 -15.65 -45.04
N GLU A 245 -6.21 -15.29 -46.23
CA GLU A 245 -5.92 -15.86 -47.54
C GLU A 245 -5.20 -17.22 -47.57
N SER A 246 -5.85 -18.18 -48.24
CA SER A 246 -5.15 -19.25 -48.93
C SER A 246 -5.50 -19.16 -50.41
N ASP A 247 -4.56 -18.64 -51.20
CA ASP A 247 -4.44 -18.95 -52.62
C ASP A 247 -4.42 -20.47 -52.81
N VAL A 248 -5.31 -20.98 -53.66
CA VAL A 248 -5.09 -22.23 -54.40
C VAL A 248 -5.54 -22.01 -55.83
N LEU A 249 -4.53 -21.98 -56.71
CA LEU A 249 -4.56 -22.31 -58.13
C LEU A 249 -5.67 -23.29 -58.53
N GLN A 250 -6.57 -22.86 -59.41
CA GLN A 250 -6.85 -23.46 -60.73
C GLN A 250 -7.79 -22.56 -61.54
#